data_AF-A0A8H6HYJ5-F1
#
_entry.id   AF-A0A8H6HYJ5-F1
#
_cell.length_a   1.000
_cell.length_b   1.000
_cell.length_c   1.000
_cell.angle_alpha   90.00
_cell.angle_beta   90.00
_cell.angle_gamma   90.00
#
_symmetry.space_group_name_H-M   'P 1'
#
loop_
_entity.id
_entity.type
_entity.pdbx_description
1 polymer ?
#
loop_
_entity_poly.entity_id
_entity_poly.type
_entity_poly.pdbx_seq_one_letter_code
_entity_poly.pdbx_strand_id
1 'polypeptide(L)'
;MPTGGGKSLTYQLPALLNPGVTVVISSLTALIEHQVMKLRSRDVEAVMLLSTTKSKEKNQINERLLEMSRGQVAGDREIKFCYVTPEEIVKDNGFLSILHDLHLKGKLTRIVLDEADCVSSYGQGFRPDYRKMHILKNSFPGVPVMALSATCRPKVLEDIAKVLHLPPIVQGESK
;
A
#
# COMPACT_ATOMS: atom_id res chain seq x y z
N MET A 1 16.11 4.32 -3.11
CA MET A 1 16.77 3.14 -3.74
C MET A 1 16.48 3.14 -5.24
N PRO A 2 17.46 2.91 -6.12
CA PRO A 2 17.24 2.91 -7.58
C PRO A 2 16.24 1.84 -8.03
N THR A 3 15.67 1.98 -9.23
CA THR A 3 14.80 0.96 -9.85
C THR A 3 15.57 -0.36 -9.98
N GLY A 4 14.95 -1.49 -9.61
CA GLY A 4 15.62 -2.79 -9.54
C GLY A 4 16.43 -3.06 -8.26
N GLY A 5 16.70 -2.05 -7.42
CA GLY A 5 17.48 -2.20 -6.18
C GLY A 5 16.76 -2.91 -5.02
N GLY A 6 15.71 -3.69 -5.28
CA GLY A 6 15.05 -4.49 -4.24
C GLY A 6 14.07 -3.75 -3.32
N LYS A 7 13.58 -2.55 -3.70
CA LYS A 7 12.57 -1.79 -2.92
C LYS A 7 11.39 -2.64 -2.46
N SER A 8 10.88 -3.51 -3.33
CA SER A 8 9.71 -4.33 -2.99
C SER A 8 9.98 -5.30 -1.83
N LEU A 9 11.22 -5.79 -1.68
CA LEU A 9 11.58 -6.72 -0.61
C LEU A 9 11.49 -6.07 0.78
N THR A 10 11.68 -4.75 0.89
CA THR A 10 11.68 -4.04 2.18
C THR A 10 10.31 -4.04 2.86
N TYR A 11 9.23 -4.21 2.08
CA TYR A 11 7.89 -4.41 2.61
C TYR A 11 7.37 -5.82 2.40
N GLN A 12 7.82 -6.54 1.37
CA GLN A 12 7.33 -7.89 1.09
C GLN A 12 7.76 -8.88 2.17
N LEU A 13 9.03 -8.88 2.57
CA LEU A 13 9.52 -9.78 3.61
C LEU A 13 8.79 -9.59 4.95
N PRO A 14 8.69 -8.38 5.53
CA PRO A 14 7.99 -8.21 6.80
C PRO A 14 6.49 -8.51 6.71
N ALA A 15 5.85 -8.35 5.55
CA ALA A 15 4.44 -8.69 5.38
C ALA A 15 4.18 -10.21 5.43
N LEU A 16 5.13 -11.03 4.95
CA LEU A 16 5.02 -12.49 5.03
C LEU A 16 5.19 -13.02 6.46
N LEU A 17 6.01 -12.34 7.26
CA LEU A 17 6.32 -12.73 8.65
C LEU A 17 5.20 -12.37 9.64
N ASN A 18 4.34 -11.41 9.30
CA ASN A 18 3.28 -10.92 10.17
C ASN A 18 1.91 -11.45 9.73
N PRO A 19 1.01 -11.81 10.67
CA PRO A 19 -0.37 -12.11 10.35
C PRO A 19 -1.11 -10.82 9.96
N GLY A 20 -1.95 -10.91 8.95
CA GLY A 20 -2.73 -9.80 8.40
C GLY A 20 -2.27 -9.36 7.01
N VAL A 21 -2.77 -8.21 6.58
CA VAL A 21 -2.59 -7.67 5.23
C VAL A 21 -1.70 -6.43 5.25
N THR A 22 -0.84 -6.32 4.24
CA THR A 22 -0.15 -5.09 3.87
C THR A 22 -0.85 -4.48 2.66
N VAL A 23 -1.27 -3.21 2.77
CA VAL A 23 -1.89 -2.47 1.67
C VAL A 23 -0.80 -1.70 0.93
N VAL A 24 -0.70 -1.91 -0.38
CA VAL A 24 0.28 -1.25 -1.24
C VAL A 24 -0.45 -0.37 -2.25
N ILE A 25 -0.25 0.95 -2.13
CA ILE A 25 -0.78 1.93 -3.07
C ILE A 25 0.29 2.18 -4.14
N SER A 26 -0.08 2.04 -5.41
CA SER A 26 0.81 2.31 -6.55
C SER A 26 0.06 3.05 -7.66
N SER A 27 0.77 3.88 -8.44
CA SER A 27 0.15 4.70 -9.49
C SER A 27 0.03 3.99 -10.84
N LEU A 28 0.80 2.91 -11.04
CA LEU A 28 0.88 2.18 -12.30
C LEU A 28 0.18 0.81 -12.19
N THR A 29 -0.95 0.67 -12.87
CA THR A 29 -1.73 -0.59 -12.94
C THR A 29 -0.89 -1.75 -13.46
N ALA A 30 -0.10 -1.54 -14.51
CA ALA A 30 0.79 -2.58 -15.07
C ALA A 30 1.84 -3.05 -14.05
N LEU A 31 2.33 -2.16 -13.19
CA LEU A 31 3.27 -2.53 -12.12
C LEU A 31 2.57 -3.36 -11.05
N ILE A 32 1.35 -2.97 -10.66
CA ILE A 32 0.51 -3.72 -9.73
C ILE A 32 0.27 -5.15 -10.25
N GLU A 33 -0.19 -5.28 -11.49
CA GLU A 33 -0.47 -6.57 -12.12
C GLU A 33 0.77 -7.47 -12.12
N HIS A 34 1.92 -6.93 -12.52
CA HIS A 34 3.17 -7.67 -12.52
C HIS A 34 3.60 -8.12 -11.11
N GLN A 35 3.47 -7.28 -10.09
CA GLN A 35 3.80 -7.63 -8.71
C GLN A 35 2.86 -8.71 -8.16
N VAL A 36 1.55 -8.59 -8.40
CA VAL A 36 0.56 -9.58 -7.97
C VAL A 36 0.81 -10.93 -8.64
N MET A 37 1.07 -10.95 -9.96
CA MET A 37 1.42 -12.19 -10.67
C MET A 37 2.69 -12.84 -10.10
N LYS A 38 3.72 -12.04 -9.80
CA LYS A 38 4.98 -12.54 -9.23
C LYS A 38 4.83 -13.08 -7.80
N LEU A 39 3.93 -12.50 -7.00
CA LEU A 39 3.63 -12.99 -5.65
C LEU A 39 2.84 -14.30 -5.72
N ARG A 40 1.80 -14.34 -6.57
CA ARG A 40 0.98 -15.55 -6.77
C ARG A 40 1.77 -16.72 -7.33
N SER A 41 2.75 -16.48 -8.21
CA SER A 41 3.63 -17.56 -8.71
C SER A 41 4.59 -18.13 -7.68
N ARG A 42 4.61 -17.55 -6.47
CA ARG A 42 5.38 -18.02 -5.30
C ARG A 42 4.45 -18.46 -4.17
N ASP A 43 3.20 -18.80 -4.49
CA ASP A 43 2.16 -19.21 -3.56
C ASP A 43 1.84 -18.18 -2.46
N VAL A 44 2.04 -16.89 -2.76
CA VAL A 44 1.67 -15.79 -1.86
C VAL A 44 0.33 -15.22 -2.29
N GLU A 45 -0.63 -15.24 -1.37
CA GLU A 45 -1.95 -14.61 -1.56
C GLU A 45 -1.82 -13.09 -1.68
N ALA A 46 -1.92 -12.62 -2.93
CA ALA A 46 -1.93 -11.21 -3.29
C ALA A 46 -3.15 -10.90 -4.17
N VAL A 47 -3.77 -9.76 -3.91
CA VAL A 47 -4.95 -9.28 -4.65
C VAL A 47 -4.71 -7.85 -5.13
N MET A 48 -5.48 -7.43 -6.15
CA MET A 48 -5.47 -6.07 -6.64
C MET A 48 -6.88 -5.51 -6.75
N LEU A 49 -7.06 -4.26 -6.34
CA LEU A 49 -8.27 -3.47 -6.55
C LEU A 49 -7.90 -2.26 -7.41
N LEU A 50 -8.33 -2.32 -8.66
CA LEU A 50 -8.14 -1.30 -9.68
C LEU A 50 -9.51 -0.78 -10.11
N SER A 51 -9.55 0.38 -10.75
CA SER A 51 -10.79 0.89 -11.37
C SER A 51 -11.36 -0.04 -12.45
N THR A 52 -10.52 -0.90 -13.03
CA THR A 52 -10.89 -1.92 -14.03
C THR A 52 -11.27 -3.26 -13.41
N THR A 53 -11.13 -3.45 -12.09
CA THR A 53 -11.48 -4.69 -11.41
C THR A 53 -13.00 -4.92 -11.51
N LYS A 54 -13.40 -6.09 -11.99
CA LYS A 54 -14.82 -6.43 -12.15
C LYS A 54 -15.51 -6.45 -10.79
N SER A 55 -16.76 -5.98 -10.71
CA SER A 55 -17.51 -5.92 -9.45
C SER A 55 -17.59 -7.26 -8.72
N LYS A 56 -17.69 -8.37 -9.46
CA LYS A 56 -17.70 -9.73 -8.86
C LYS A 56 -16.38 -10.03 -8.13
N GLU A 57 -15.25 -9.75 -8.76
CA GLU A 57 -13.92 -9.97 -8.18
C GLU A 57 -13.67 -9.03 -6.99
N LYS A 58 -14.06 -7.76 -7.15
CA LYS A 58 -13.99 -6.77 -6.06
C LYS A 58 -14.79 -7.21 -4.83
N ASN A 59 -16.02 -7.69 -5.02
CA ASN A 59 -16.84 -8.20 -3.93
C ASN A 59 -16.21 -9.42 -3.24
N GLN A 60 -15.65 -10.36 -4.01
CA GLN A 60 -14.95 -11.52 -3.46
C GLN A 60 -13.72 -11.14 -2.64
N ILE A 61 -12.93 -10.16 -3.11
CA ILE A 61 -11.77 -9.64 -2.36
C ILE A 61 -12.23 -8.98 -1.06
N ASN A 62 -13.25 -8.13 -1.13
CA ASN A 62 -13.80 -7.43 0.03
C ASN A 62 -14.36 -8.41 1.08
N GLU A 63 -15.07 -9.45 0.65
CA GLU A 63 -15.58 -10.50 1.52
C GLU A 63 -14.44 -11.24 2.23
N ARG A 64 -13.41 -11.67 1.49
CA ARG A 64 -12.23 -12.33 2.08
C ARG A 64 -11.51 -11.45 3.11
N LEU A 65 -11.38 -10.15 2.85
CA LEU A 65 -10.78 -9.21 3.79
C LEU A 65 -11.62 -9.07 5.08
N LEU A 66 -12.95 -9.09 4.96
CA LEU A 66 -13.85 -9.10 6.12
C LEU A 66 -13.80 -10.43 6.89
N GLU A 67 -13.73 -11.56 6.20
CA GLU A 67 -13.54 -12.86 6.84
C GLU A 67 -12.20 -12.92 7.60
N MET A 68 -11.13 -12.32 7.05
CA MET A 68 -9.86 -12.16 7.74
C MET A 68 -9.98 -11.28 9.00
N SER A 69 -10.73 -10.18 8.95
CA SER A 69 -10.95 -9.33 10.14
C SER A 69 -11.74 -10.08 11.23
N ARG A 70 -12.64 -10.98 10.84
CA ARG A 70 -13.40 -11.87 11.74
C ARG A 70 -12.61 -13.08 12.23
N GLY A 71 -11.40 -13.32 11.72
CA GLY A 71 -10.57 -14.47 12.06
C GLY A 71 -11.05 -15.80 11.42
N GLN A 72 -11.90 -15.73 10.41
CA GLN A 72 -12.43 -16.89 9.69
C GLN A 72 -11.46 -17.40 8.62
N VAL A 73 -10.55 -16.54 8.17
CA VAL A 73 -9.49 -16.84 7.21
C VAL A 73 -8.13 -16.56 7.85
N ALA A 74 -7.25 -17.55 7.84
CA ALA A 74 -5.90 -17.48 8.40
C ALA A 74 -4.94 -18.42 7.65
N GLY A 75 -3.64 -18.30 7.93
CA GLY A 75 -2.60 -19.13 7.31
C GLY A 75 -2.48 -18.87 5.81
N ASP A 76 -2.38 -19.93 5.02
CA ASP A 76 -2.10 -19.86 3.57
C ASP A 76 -3.22 -19.20 2.77
N ARG A 77 -4.43 -19.05 3.34
CA ARG A 77 -5.56 -18.36 2.69
C ARG A 77 -5.62 -16.86 3.01
N GLU A 78 -4.78 -16.40 3.94
CA GLU A 78 -4.73 -15.01 4.38
C GLU A 78 -4.11 -14.14 3.28
N ILE A 79 -4.84 -13.11 2.85
CA ILE A 79 -4.33 -12.13 1.88
C ILE A 79 -3.19 -11.35 2.52
N LYS A 80 -1.96 -11.58 2.06
CA LYS A 80 -0.77 -10.87 2.55
C LYS A 80 -0.61 -9.50 1.92
N PHE A 81 -1.03 -9.34 0.66
CA PHE A 81 -0.92 -8.08 -0.07
C PHE A 81 -2.23 -7.70 -0.74
N CYS A 82 -2.67 -6.46 -0.50
CA CYS A 82 -3.73 -5.82 -1.27
C CYS A 82 -3.13 -4.62 -2.01
N TYR A 83 -2.96 -4.75 -3.32
CA TYR A 83 -2.49 -3.67 -4.17
C TYR A 83 -3.66 -2.83 -4.65
N VAL A 84 -3.57 -1.51 -4.51
CA VAL A 84 -4.66 -0.60 -4.85
C VAL A 84 -4.12 0.64 -5.54
N THR A 85 -4.95 1.30 -6.34
CA THR A 85 -4.62 2.62 -6.87
C THR A 85 -5.05 3.71 -5.88
N PRO A 86 -4.44 4.91 -5.90
CA PRO A 86 -4.84 5.99 -4.98
C PRO A 86 -6.30 6.43 -5.20
N GLU A 87 -6.82 6.31 -6.42
CA GLU A 87 -8.20 6.66 -6.74
C GLU A 87 -9.20 5.74 -6.03
N GLU A 88 -8.90 4.43 -5.92
CA GLU A 88 -9.74 3.48 -5.20
C GLU A 88 -9.80 3.80 -3.71
N ILE A 89 -8.68 4.21 -3.10
CA ILE A 89 -8.65 4.67 -1.69
C ILE A 89 -9.56 5.88 -1.46
N VAL A 90 -9.56 6.83 -2.40
CA VAL A 90 -10.29 8.09 -2.24
C VAL A 90 -11.78 7.96 -2.56
N LYS A 91 -12.14 7.10 -3.53
CA LYS A 91 -13.52 6.97 -4.03
C LYS A 91 -14.30 5.87 -3.32
N ASP A 92 -13.64 4.82 -2.85
CA ASP A 92 -14.30 3.65 -2.29
C ASP A 92 -14.38 3.71 -0.75
N ASN A 93 -15.48 4.31 -0.27
CA ASN A 93 -15.81 4.32 1.16
C ASN A 93 -15.97 2.91 1.74
N GLY A 94 -16.40 1.93 0.93
CA GLY A 94 -16.55 0.55 1.36
C GLY A 94 -15.20 -0.09 1.66
N PHE A 95 -14.22 0.10 0.79
CA PHE A 95 -12.86 -0.38 1.02
C PHE A 95 -12.24 0.24 2.28
N LEU A 96 -12.40 1.55 2.48
CA LEU A 96 -11.94 2.22 3.72
C LEU A 96 -12.60 1.63 4.98
N SER A 97 -13.90 1.31 4.95
CA SER A 97 -14.59 0.65 6.05
C SER A 97 -13.97 -0.72 6.38
N ILE A 98 -13.64 -1.51 5.36
CA ILE A 98 -12.98 -2.82 5.54
C ILE A 98 -11.59 -2.65 6.16
N LEU A 99 -10.84 -1.63 5.74
CA LEU A 99 -9.54 -1.32 6.35
C LEU A 99 -9.68 -0.92 7.83
N HIS A 100 -10.74 -0.21 8.20
CA HIS A 100 -11.05 0.10 9.60
C HIS A 100 -11.31 -1.17 10.41
N ASP A 101 -12.11 -2.11 9.89
CA ASP A 101 -12.36 -3.38 10.57
C ASP A 101 -11.07 -4.19 10.77
N LEU A 102 -10.23 -4.26 9.72
CA LEU A 102 -8.92 -4.91 9.81
C LEU A 102 -8.01 -4.21 10.82
N HIS A 103 -7.99 -2.88 10.86
CA HIS A 103 -7.20 -2.11 11.79
C HIS A 103 -7.60 -2.36 13.26
N LEU A 104 -8.90 -2.32 13.57
CA LEU A 104 -9.44 -2.60 14.90
C LEU A 104 -9.10 -4.00 15.40
N LYS A 105 -8.91 -4.95 14.48
CA LYS A 105 -8.58 -6.34 14.77
C LYS A 105 -7.08 -6.63 14.72
N GLY A 106 -6.24 -5.61 14.53
CA GLY A 106 -4.78 -5.77 14.43
C GLY A 106 -4.32 -6.51 13.17
N LYS A 107 -5.17 -6.57 12.14
CA LYS A 107 -4.93 -7.28 10.87
C LYS A 107 -4.47 -6.35 9.74
N LEU A 108 -4.57 -5.03 9.90
CA LEU A 108 -3.92 -4.08 9.00
C LEU A 108 -2.49 -3.83 9.48
N THR A 109 -1.53 -4.51 8.87
CA THR A 109 -0.15 -4.58 9.38
C THR A 109 0.74 -3.43 8.94
N ARG A 110 0.51 -2.91 7.72
CA ARG A 110 1.34 -1.88 7.11
C ARG A 110 0.62 -1.25 5.92
N ILE A 111 0.93 0.02 5.70
CA ILE A 111 0.54 0.77 4.50
C ILE A 111 1.82 1.17 3.77
N VAL A 112 1.87 0.89 2.47
CA VAL A 112 3.00 1.19 1.60
C VAL A 112 2.53 2.10 0.48
N LEU A 113 3.18 3.25 0.33
CA LEU A 113 3.01 4.18 -0.79
C LEU A 113 4.21 3.97 -1.72
N ASP A 114 4.03 3.18 -2.78
CA ASP A 114 5.03 3.04 -3.83
C ASP A 114 4.99 4.27 -4.75
N GLU A 115 6.09 4.56 -5.44
CA GLU A 115 6.22 5.75 -6.31
C GLU A 115 5.82 7.05 -5.59
N ALA A 116 6.22 7.20 -4.32
CA ALA A 116 5.79 8.30 -3.47
C ALA A 116 6.13 9.70 -4.03
N ASP A 117 7.07 9.81 -4.96
CA ASP A 117 7.36 11.04 -5.71
C ASP A 117 6.18 11.54 -6.57
N CYS A 118 5.18 10.71 -6.85
CA CYS A 118 3.90 11.11 -7.43
C CYS A 118 3.13 12.13 -6.58
N VAL A 119 3.42 12.24 -5.28
CA VAL A 119 2.82 13.25 -4.38
C VAL A 119 3.19 14.67 -4.79
N SER A 120 4.40 14.87 -5.32
CA SER A 120 4.95 16.20 -5.53
C SER A 120 4.73 16.71 -6.95
N SER A 121 4.27 17.95 -7.09
CA SER A 121 4.18 18.63 -8.39
C SER A 121 5.55 18.93 -9.01
N TYR A 122 6.63 18.83 -8.23
CA TYR A 122 8.00 18.91 -8.73
C TYR A 122 8.51 17.57 -9.29
N GLY A 123 7.76 16.48 -9.10
CA GLY A 123 8.03 15.17 -9.66
C GLY A 123 7.55 15.04 -11.11
N GLN A 124 8.16 14.12 -11.87
CA GLN A 124 7.79 13.89 -13.27
C GLN A 124 6.46 13.13 -13.42
N GLY A 125 6.01 12.43 -12.37
CA GLY A 125 4.83 11.58 -12.37
C GLY A 125 3.72 12.06 -11.45
N PHE A 126 3.53 13.38 -11.29
CA PHE A 126 2.55 13.94 -10.35
C PHE A 126 1.14 13.32 -10.51
N ARG A 127 0.54 12.94 -9.37
CA ARG A 127 -0.82 12.39 -9.27
C ARG A 127 -1.57 13.11 -8.15
N PRO A 128 -2.61 13.90 -8.45
CA PRO A 128 -3.35 14.66 -7.44
C PRO A 128 -3.90 13.80 -6.28
N ASP A 129 -4.34 12.57 -6.57
CA ASP A 129 -4.91 11.69 -5.55
C ASP A 129 -3.88 11.19 -4.53
N TYR A 130 -2.59 11.16 -4.87
CA TYR A 130 -1.53 10.87 -3.89
C TYR A 130 -1.47 11.92 -2.77
N ARG A 131 -1.84 13.18 -3.03
CA ARG A 131 -1.88 14.21 -1.98
C ARG A 131 -2.94 13.95 -0.94
N LYS A 132 -3.97 13.15 -1.25
CA LYS A 132 -5.02 12.75 -0.32
C LYS A 132 -4.59 11.57 0.56
N MET A 133 -3.46 10.92 0.30
CA MET A 133 -3.03 9.73 1.06
C MET A 133 -2.65 10.01 2.51
N HIS A 134 -2.53 11.29 2.90
CA HIS A 134 -2.41 11.68 4.31
C HIS A 134 -3.57 11.19 5.19
N ILE A 135 -4.75 10.97 4.58
CA ILE A 135 -5.91 10.38 5.28
C ILE A 135 -5.58 9.03 5.90
N LEU A 136 -4.74 8.22 5.25
CA LEU A 136 -4.41 6.87 5.71
C LEU A 136 -3.67 6.91 7.05
N LYS A 137 -2.79 7.91 7.25
CA LYS A 137 -2.09 8.08 8.51
C LYS A 137 -3.04 8.55 9.63
N ASN A 138 -3.99 9.40 9.30
CA ASN A 138 -4.96 9.92 10.26
C ASN A 138 -6.01 8.86 10.65
N SER A 139 -6.45 8.05 9.68
CA SER A 139 -7.48 7.02 9.88
C SER A 139 -6.97 5.76 10.59
N PHE A 140 -5.68 5.44 10.45
CA PHE A 140 -5.09 4.21 10.97
C PHE A 140 -3.90 4.49 11.91
N PRO A 141 -4.12 5.16 13.05
CA PRO A 141 -3.06 5.48 13.99
C PRO A 141 -2.36 4.20 14.48
N GLY A 142 -1.03 4.22 14.54
CA GLY A 142 -0.23 3.07 14.97
C GLY A 142 0.07 2.04 13.87
N VAL A 143 -0.59 2.11 12.70
CA VAL A 143 -0.19 1.32 11.53
C VAL A 143 1.05 1.96 10.88
N PRO A 144 2.15 1.22 10.70
CA PRO A 144 3.33 1.76 10.02
C PRO A 144 3.03 2.16 8.57
N VAL A 145 3.34 3.41 8.21
CA VAL A 145 3.27 3.92 6.83
C VAL A 145 4.68 3.99 6.26
N MET A 146 4.91 3.39 5.10
CA MET A 146 6.18 3.39 4.37
C MET A 146 5.99 4.08 3.02
N ALA A 147 6.82 5.08 2.70
CA ALA A 147 6.83 5.74 1.40
C ALA A 147 8.12 5.37 0.66
N LEU A 148 7.99 4.87 -0.58
CA LEU A 148 9.11 4.37 -1.38
C LEU A 148 9.18 5.14 -2.69
N SER A 149 10.38 5.60 -3.05
CA SER A 149 10.61 6.24 -4.34
C SER A 149 12.00 5.88 -4.88
N ALA A 150 12.08 5.76 -6.21
CA ALA A 150 13.35 5.63 -6.92
C ALA A 150 14.03 7.00 -7.12
N THR A 151 13.24 8.04 -7.25
CA THR A 151 13.61 9.37 -7.73
C THR A 151 13.17 10.42 -6.71
N CYS A 152 14.00 10.67 -5.70
CA CYS A 152 13.67 11.59 -4.63
C CYS A 152 14.69 12.73 -4.54
N ARG A 153 14.47 13.79 -5.33
CA ARG A 153 15.24 15.04 -5.21
C ARG A 153 14.91 15.70 -3.86
N PRO A 154 15.79 16.52 -3.25
CA PRO A 154 15.55 17.10 -1.93
C PRO A 154 14.18 17.79 -1.78
N LYS A 155 13.79 18.63 -2.76
CA LYS A 155 12.46 19.29 -2.76
C LYS A 155 11.28 18.32 -2.81
N VAL A 156 11.42 17.21 -3.54
CA VAL A 156 10.38 16.18 -3.63
C VAL A 156 10.28 15.43 -2.30
N LEU A 157 11.41 15.13 -1.65
CA LEU A 157 11.44 14.47 -0.35
C LEU A 157 10.77 15.31 0.74
N GLU A 158 11.04 16.61 0.78
CA GLU A 158 10.39 17.56 1.68
C GLU A 158 8.87 17.61 1.45
N ASP A 159 8.43 17.65 0.18
CA ASP A 159 7.01 17.68 -0.17
C ASP A 159 6.31 16.37 0.18
N ILE A 160 6.94 15.22 -0.06
CA ILE A 160 6.45 13.90 0.39
C ILE A 160 6.26 13.90 1.91
N ALA A 161 7.28 14.29 2.67
CA ALA A 161 7.22 14.27 4.12
C ALA A 161 6.13 15.20 4.65
N LYS A 162 6.01 16.41 4.08
CA LYS A 162 5.01 17.39 4.44
C LYS A 162 3.59 16.93 4.11
N VAL A 163 3.34 16.49 2.88
CA VAL A 163 1.99 16.12 2.43
C VAL A 163 1.51 14.86 3.13
N LEU A 164 2.37 13.85 3.31
CA LEU A 164 2.00 12.59 3.95
C LEU A 164 2.10 12.62 5.49
N HIS A 165 2.39 13.79 6.07
CA HIS A 165 2.60 14.00 7.50
C HIS A 165 3.64 13.04 8.10
N LEU A 166 4.71 12.69 7.37
CA LEU A 166 5.74 11.76 7.85
C LEU A 166 6.66 12.43 8.88
N PRO A 167 7.30 11.65 9.78
CA PRO A 167 8.29 12.20 10.70
C PRO A 167 9.46 12.84 9.95
N PRO A 168 10.30 13.64 10.65
CA PRO A 168 11.47 14.25 10.04
C PRO A 168 12.37 13.20 9.37
N ILE A 169 12.67 13.35 8.08
CA ILE A 169 14.00 13.85 7.69
C ILE A 169 15.24 13.14 8.28
N VAL A 170 15.28 11.81 8.44
CA VAL A 170 16.53 11.14 8.86
C VAL A 170 17.35 10.71 7.64
N GLN A 171 18.55 11.26 7.46
CA GLN A 171 19.51 10.77 6.47
C GLN A 171 20.20 9.51 7.02
N GLY A 172 20.14 8.42 6.26
CA GLY A 172 20.95 7.24 6.55
C GLY A 172 22.39 7.53 6.15
N GLU A 173 23.26 7.87 7.12
CA GLU A 173 24.70 7.87 6.89
C GLU A 173 25.13 6.44 6.60
N SER A 174 25.49 6.16 5.34
CA SER A 174 26.30 4.98 5.03
C SER A 174 27.73 5.35 5.43
N LYS A 175 28.14 4.93 6.63
CA LYS A 175 29.56 4.84 6.96
C LYS A 175 30.20 3.68 6.21
#